data_AF-A0A954GN69-F1
#
_entry.id   AF-A0A954GN69-F1
#
_cell.length_a   1.000
_cell.length_b   1.000
_cell.length_c   1.000
_cell.angle_alpha   90.00
_cell.angle_beta   90.00
_cell.angle_gamma   90.00
#
_symmetry.space_group_name_H-M   'P 1'
#
loop_
_entity.id
_entity.type
_entity.pdbx_description
1 polymer ?
#
loop_
_entity_poly.entity_id
_entity_poly.type
_entity_poly.pdbx_seq_one_letter_code
_entity_poly.pdbx_strand_id
1 'polypeptide(L)'
;MTSPLFLPVAELPKLLARLLELGYKVIAPTIEQEAIVYSEIQSVGELPRGWTDEQEPGHYRVRPTNNDRYFDYVVGPHSWKKYLFPPLQLISRAISGEEGWTFETCSDAPEQLAFLGVRACELAAMKIQDRVFLEGAYVDTGYQRRREGSFIIAVNCSVASPNCFCTSMNSGPRCTTGFDVALTELDDGMLVEVRSSRGQDVMESLSLQVATTQHLNSAEDLYANTERQVSKHLNTDDLRNRLMSNLNDGKWDSVAERCLSCTNCTMVCPTCFCSHVSEVPSL
;
A
#
# COMPACT_ATOMS: atom_id res chain seq x y z
N MET A 1 6.37 7.99 27.69
CA MET A 1 5.87 8.50 26.39
C MET A 1 7.06 9.13 25.70
N THR A 2 7.57 8.48 24.66
CA THR A 2 8.61 9.04 23.81
C THR A 2 8.08 10.34 23.19
N SER A 3 8.89 11.40 23.20
CA SER A 3 8.52 12.67 22.56
C SER A 3 8.21 12.44 21.07
N PRO A 4 7.22 13.15 20.50
CA PRO A 4 6.93 13.04 19.07
C PRO A 4 8.16 13.45 18.25
N LEU A 5 8.42 12.70 17.19
CA LEU A 5 9.61 12.83 16.36
C LEU A 5 9.29 13.58 15.06
N PHE A 6 10.25 14.37 14.58
CA PHE A 6 10.15 15.10 13.33
C PHE A 6 11.35 14.79 12.45
N LEU A 7 11.10 14.43 11.20
CA LEU A 7 12.09 14.13 10.17
C LEU A 7 12.18 15.35 9.22
N PRO A 8 13.27 16.13 9.27
CA PRO A 8 13.48 17.20 8.29
C PRO A 8 13.52 16.65 6.87
N VAL A 9 13.03 17.41 5.87
CA VAL A 9 13.05 16.97 4.46
C VAL A 9 14.44 16.51 3.99
N ALA A 10 15.49 17.17 4.46
CA ALA A 10 16.88 16.85 4.12
C ALA A 10 17.35 15.46 4.61
N GLU A 11 16.63 14.83 5.55
CA GLU A 11 16.94 13.49 6.07
C GLU A 11 16.20 12.38 5.31
N LEU A 12 15.22 12.70 4.45
CA LEU A 12 14.52 11.70 3.64
C LEU A 12 15.45 10.88 2.72
N PRO A 13 16.46 11.46 2.03
CA PRO A 13 17.46 10.69 1.30
C PRO A 13 18.22 9.69 2.18
N LYS A 14 18.50 10.04 3.44
CA LYS A 14 19.21 9.17 4.38
C LYS A 14 18.33 8.02 4.87
N LEU A 15 17.03 8.27 5.07
CA LEU A 15 16.06 7.20 5.35
C LEU A 15 16.08 6.16 4.23
N LEU A 16 15.99 6.61 2.97
CA LEU A 16 16.05 5.70 1.82
C LEU A 16 17.38 4.96 1.74
N ALA A 17 18.51 5.67 1.87
CA ALA A 17 19.84 5.06 1.85
C ALA A 17 19.99 3.99 2.94
N ARG A 18 19.46 4.25 4.14
CA ARG A 18 19.49 3.29 5.25
C ARG A 18 18.73 2.00 4.94
N LEU A 19 17.57 2.10 4.29
CA LEU A 19 16.81 0.91 3.88
C LEU A 19 17.57 0.09 2.84
N LEU A 20 18.19 0.75 1.86
CA LEU A 20 19.03 0.09 0.86
C LEU A 20 20.24 -0.61 1.50
N GLU A 21 20.92 0.04 2.46
CA GLU A 21 22.03 -0.56 3.22
C GLU A 21 21.62 -1.80 4.02
N LEU A 22 20.39 -1.82 4.51
CA LEU A 22 19.80 -2.96 5.21
C LEU A 22 19.38 -4.10 4.28
N GLY A 23 19.54 -3.94 2.96
CA GLY A 23 19.22 -4.94 1.95
C GLY A 23 17.78 -4.89 1.42
N TYR A 24 17.00 -3.87 1.79
CA TYR A 24 15.66 -3.69 1.25
C TYR A 24 15.71 -3.18 -0.19
N LYS A 25 14.88 -3.73 -1.06
CA LYS A 25 14.44 -3.04 -2.28
C LYS A 25 13.32 -2.07 -1.91
N VAL A 26 13.53 -0.78 -2.17
CA VAL A 26 12.56 0.26 -1.82
C VAL A 26 11.58 0.42 -2.98
N ILE A 27 10.32 0.08 -2.73
CA ILE A 27 9.20 0.31 -3.64
C ILE A 27 8.45 1.56 -3.18
N ALA A 28 8.27 2.53 -4.08
CA ALA A 28 7.70 3.83 -3.76
C ALA A 28 6.85 4.36 -4.93
N PRO A 29 6.04 5.41 -4.72
CA PRO A 29 5.39 6.09 -5.82
C PRO A 29 6.41 6.74 -6.77
N THR A 30 6.18 6.60 -8.07
CA THR A 30 6.93 7.22 -9.17
C THR A 30 5.95 7.62 -10.28
N ILE A 31 6.39 8.44 -11.23
CA ILE A 31 5.59 8.82 -12.38
C ILE A 31 5.99 7.97 -13.59
N GLU A 32 5.07 7.17 -14.11
CA GLU A 32 5.25 6.36 -15.30
C GLU A 32 3.99 6.48 -16.18
N GLN A 33 4.17 6.71 -17.49
CA GLN A 33 3.06 6.77 -18.45
C GLN A 33 1.91 7.71 -18.02
N GLU A 34 2.25 8.91 -17.54
CA GLU A 34 1.29 9.91 -17.02
C GLU A 34 0.46 9.45 -15.82
N ALA A 35 0.92 8.42 -15.09
CA ALA A 35 0.30 7.90 -13.88
C ALA A 35 1.28 7.84 -12.70
N ILE A 36 0.80 8.06 -11.47
CA ILE A 36 1.58 7.75 -10.26
C ILE A 36 1.39 6.26 -9.97
N VAL A 37 2.49 5.50 -10.07
CA VAL A 37 2.52 4.03 -9.89
C VAL A 37 3.56 3.64 -8.85
N TYR A 38 3.50 2.40 -8.38
CA TYR A 38 4.53 1.87 -7.47
C TYR A 38 5.62 1.12 -8.22
N SER A 39 6.86 1.61 -8.14
CA SER A 39 8.05 1.00 -8.72
C SER A 39 9.20 0.97 -7.71
N GLU A 40 10.24 0.20 -8.02
CA GLU A 40 11.51 0.27 -7.29
C GLU A 40 12.16 1.65 -7.52
N ILE A 41 12.75 2.23 -6.47
CA ILE A 41 13.52 3.47 -6.54
C ILE A 41 14.87 3.29 -5.85
N GLN A 42 15.86 4.05 -6.31
CA GLN A 42 17.20 4.10 -5.74
C GLN A 42 17.52 5.47 -5.13
N SER A 43 16.67 6.47 -5.38
CA SER A 43 16.81 7.81 -4.85
C SER A 43 15.45 8.49 -4.62
N VAL A 44 15.40 9.43 -3.68
CA VAL A 44 14.18 10.22 -3.42
C VAL A 44 13.82 11.17 -4.57
N GLY A 45 14.73 11.39 -5.52
CA GLY A 45 14.48 12.21 -6.71
C GLY A 45 13.52 11.55 -7.71
N GLU A 46 13.27 10.25 -7.55
CA GLU A 46 12.32 9.49 -8.37
C GLU A 46 10.87 9.58 -7.86
N LEU A 47 10.69 10.06 -6.62
CA LEU A 47 9.36 10.33 -6.05
C LEU A 47 8.65 11.45 -6.83
N PRO A 48 7.30 11.49 -6.85
CA PRO A 48 6.51 12.48 -7.59
C PRO A 48 6.51 13.85 -6.90
N ARG A 49 7.68 14.40 -6.58
CA ARG A 49 7.83 15.68 -5.89
C ARG A 49 7.26 16.82 -6.74
N GLY A 50 6.33 17.58 -6.16
CA GLY A 50 5.66 18.70 -6.84
C GLY A 50 4.65 18.24 -7.90
N TRP A 51 4.16 17.01 -7.80
CA TRP A 51 3.13 16.46 -8.67
C TRP A 51 1.95 15.95 -7.85
N THR A 52 0.77 16.11 -8.41
CA THR A 52 -0.49 15.56 -7.90
C THR A 52 -1.20 14.80 -9.01
N ASP A 53 -2.32 14.18 -8.66
CA ASP A 53 -3.18 13.46 -9.58
C ASP A 53 -4.61 14.00 -9.58
N GLU A 54 -5.22 13.99 -10.76
CA GLU A 54 -6.63 14.25 -10.93
C GLU A 54 -7.36 12.99 -11.35
N GLN A 55 -8.39 12.64 -10.57
CA GLN A 55 -9.18 11.43 -10.77
C GLN A 55 -10.65 11.76 -10.93
N GLU A 56 -11.24 11.29 -12.02
CA GLU A 56 -12.69 11.26 -12.25
C GLU A 56 -13.08 9.90 -12.85
N PRO A 57 -14.37 9.54 -12.93
CA PRO A 57 -14.79 8.30 -13.58
C PRO A 57 -14.25 8.19 -15.02
N GLY A 58 -13.33 7.25 -15.24
CA GLY A 58 -12.69 7.04 -16.56
C GLY A 58 -11.61 8.07 -16.92
N HIS A 59 -11.17 8.91 -15.97
CA HIS A 59 -10.12 9.90 -16.20
C HIS A 59 -9.06 9.83 -15.10
N TYR A 60 -7.79 9.83 -15.51
CA TYR A 60 -6.65 9.97 -14.62
C TYR A 60 -5.63 10.88 -15.32
N ARG A 61 -5.08 11.86 -14.60
CA ARG A 61 -3.98 12.67 -15.12
C ARG A 61 -3.08 13.19 -14.01
N VAL A 62 -1.77 13.10 -14.20
CA VAL A 62 -0.78 13.76 -13.35
C VAL A 62 -0.66 15.25 -13.71
N ARG A 63 -0.59 16.12 -12.71
CA ARG A 63 -0.43 17.58 -12.89
C ARG A 63 0.60 18.16 -11.91
N PRO A 64 1.38 19.16 -12.34
CA PRO A 64 2.31 19.84 -11.44
C PRO A 64 1.53 20.63 -10.39
N THR A 65 2.06 20.68 -9.17
CA THR A 65 1.54 21.52 -8.09
C THR A 65 2.41 22.77 -7.94
N ASN A 66 1.93 23.74 -7.15
CA ASN A 66 2.72 24.91 -6.75
C ASN A 66 3.50 24.65 -5.44
N ASN A 67 3.53 23.41 -4.95
CA ASN A 67 4.24 23.02 -3.75
C ASN A 67 5.31 21.98 -4.11
N ASP A 68 6.18 21.70 -3.14
CA ASP A 68 7.33 20.81 -3.33
C ASP A 68 7.16 19.49 -2.58
N ARG A 69 5.91 19.07 -2.33
CA ARG A 69 5.59 17.87 -1.55
C ARG A 69 5.82 16.60 -2.37
N TYR A 70 6.27 15.53 -1.70
CA TYR A 70 6.56 14.22 -2.28
C TYR A 70 5.31 13.33 -2.38
N PHE A 71 4.32 13.54 -1.52
CA PHE A 71 3.17 12.65 -1.37
C PHE A 71 1.83 13.38 -1.54
N ASP A 72 1.81 14.50 -2.26
CA ASP A 72 0.60 15.31 -2.52
C ASP A 72 -0.28 14.76 -3.64
N TYR A 73 -0.59 13.48 -3.53
CA TYR A 73 -1.41 12.71 -4.46
C TYR A 73 -2.26 11.71 -3.66
N VAL A 74 -3.27 11.13 -4.28
CA VAL A 74 -4.19 10.17 -3.62
C VAL A 74 -3.60 8.75 -3.68
N VAL A 75 -4.18 7.86 -4.48
CA VAL A 75 -3.70 6.49 -4.73
C VAL A 75 -3.69 6.24 -6.23
N GLY A 76 -2.65 5.58 -6.71
CA GLY A 76 -2.51 5.23 -8.13
C GLY A 76 -3.45 4.09 -8.58
N PRO A 77 -3.32 3.66 -9.85
CA PRO A 77 -4.10 2.56 -10.39
C PRO A 77 -3.63 1.17 -9.90
N HIS A 78 -2.44 1.10 -9.30
CA HIS A 78 -1.85 -0.14 -8.79
C HIS A 78 -2.06 -0.30 -7.28
N SER A 79 -1.97 -1.55 -6.82
CA SER A 79 -2.00 -1.91 -5.40
C SER A 79 -0.69 -2.58 -5.00
N TRP A 80 -0.26 -2.38 -3.75
CA TRP A 80 0.81 -3.14 -3.09
C TRP A 80 0.62 -4.66 -3.15
N LYS A 81 -0.61 -5.13 -3.37
CA LYS A 81 -0.90 -6.56 -3.58
C LYS A 81 -0.02 -7.18 -4.66
N LYS A 82 0.36 -6.46 -5.73
CA LYS A 82 1.23 -7.01 -6.79
C LYS A 82 2.57 -7.56 -6.25
N TYR A 83 3.04 -7.05 -5.11
CA TYR A 83 4.27 -7.46 -4.46
C TYR A 83 4.04 -8.54 -3.40
N LEU A 84 2.94 -8.46 -2.66
CA LEU A 84 2.61 -9.44 -1.60
C LEU A 84 1.99 -10.74 -2.16
N PHE A 85 1.21 -10.61 -3.22
CA PHE A 85 0.49 -11.68 -3.91
C PHE A 85 0.61 -11.46 -5.43
N PRO A 86 1.77 -11.84 -6.02
CA PRO A 86 2.05 -11.62 -7.44
C PRO A 86 1.14 -12.48 -8.32
N PRO A 87 0.88 -12.06 -9.57
CA PRO A 87 -0.05 -12.74 -10.47
C PRO A 87 0.37 -14.15 -10.85
N LEU A 88 1.67 -14.46 -10.79
CA LEU A 88 2.23 -15.77 -11.03
C LEU A 88 3.25 -16.08 -9.93
N GLN A 89 3.16 -17.28 -9.38
CA GLN A 89 4.08 -17.79 -8.37
C GLN A 89 4.34 -19.26 -8.63
N LEU A 90 5.61 -19.65 -8.68
CA LEU A 90 5.99 -21.05 -8.71
C LEU A 90 5.75 -21.63 -7.31
N ILE A 91 4.87 -22.64 -7.21
CA ILE A 91 4.52 -23.29 -5.93
C ILE A 91 5.42 -24.50 -5.69
N SER A 92 5.63 -25.31 -6.72
CA SER A 92 6.39 -26.55 -6.66
C SER A 92 7.01 -26.87 -8.01
N ARG A 93 8.13 -27.58 -7.99
CA ARG A 93 8.76 -28.16 -9.18
C ARG A 93 8.85 -29.67 -9.00
N ALA A 94 8.46 -30.42 -10.03
CA ALA A 94 8.71 -31.85 -10.13
C ALA A 94 9.82 -32.08 -11.17
N ILE A 95 10.91 -32.70 -10.75
CA ILE A 95 12.08 -32.98 -11.58
C ILE A 95 12.16 -34.50 -11.77
N SER A 96 12.17 -34.96 -13.01
CA SER A 96 12.44 -36.38 -13.32
C SER A 96 13.95 -36.61 -13.40
N GLY A 97 14.43 -37.63 -12.68
CA GLY A 97 15.81 -38.10 -12.70
C GLY A 97 15.88 -39.63 -12.84
N GLU A 98 17.10 -40.18 -12.84
CA GLU A 98 17.34 -41.63 -13.02
C GLU A 98 16.70 -42.47 -11.89
N GLU A 99 16.59 -41.93 -10.68
CA GLU A 99 16.01 -42.58 -9.50
C GLU A 99 14.50 -42.32 -9.32
N GLY A 100 13.85 -41.64 -10.27
CA GLY A 100 12.43 -41.29 -10.21
C GLY A 100 12.18 -39.77 -10.14
N TRP A 101 11.11 -39.38 -9.45
CA TRP A 101 10.69 -37.98 -9.36
C TRP A 101 11.16 -37.33 -8.06
N THR A 102 11.79 -36.17 -8.16
CA THR A 102 12.09 -35.28 -7.02
C THR A 102 11.11 -34.11 -7.02
N PHE A 103 10.48 -33.86 -5.88
CA PHE A 103 9.56 -32.74 -5.71
C PHE A 103 10.19 -31.68 -4.81
N GLU A 104 10.27 -30.46 -5.32
CA GLU A 104 10.84 -29.31 -4.62
C GLU A 104 9.74 -28.26 -4.41
N THR A 105 9.41 -27.96 -3.16
CA THR A 105 8.59 -26.78 -2.87
C THR A 105 9.43 -25.54 -3.13
N CYS A 106 8.95 -24.64 -3.99
CA CYS A 106 9.71 -23.44 -4.32
C CYS A 106 9.73 -22.53 -3.08
N SER A 107 10.90 -22.41 -2.49
CA SER A 107 11.12 -21.70 -1.24
C SER A 107 12.00 -20.47 -1.45
N ASP A 108 11.82 -19.76 -2.57
CA ASP A 108 12.54 -18.52 -2.83
C ASP A 108 12.46 -17.64 -1.58
N ALA A 109 13.63 -17.27 -1.06
CA ALA A 109 13.70 -16.34 0.05
C ALA A 109 12.99 -15.07 -0.44
N PRO A 110 11.95 -14.59 0.29
CA PRO A 110 11.23 -13.41 -0.15
C PRO A 110 12.23 -12.26 -0.26
N GLU A 111 12.19 -11.53 -1.37
CA GLU A 111 12.93 -10.28 -1.46
C GLU A 111 12.51 -9.39 -0.28
N GLN A 112 13.48 -8.81 0.43
CA GLN A 112 13.19 -7.85 1.48
C GLN A 112 12.70 -6.56 0.80
N LEU A 113 11.43 -6.23 0.97
CA LEU A 113 10.81 -5.06 0.34
C LEU A 113 10.53 -4.00 1.39
N ALA A 114 10.90 -2.75 1.11
CA ALA A 114 10.45 -1.60 1.88
C ALA A 114 9.41 -0.83 1.06
N PHE A 115 8.18 -0.74 1.54
CA PHE A 115 7.09 0.00 0.91
C PHE A 115 7.05 1.42 1.48
N LEU A 116 7.37 2.41 0.65
CA LEU A 116 7.33 3.83 0.99
C LEU A 116 6.12 4.50 0.35
N GLY A 117 5.29 5.16 1.15
CA GLY A 117 4.10 5.86 0.65
C GLY A 117 2.80 5.08 0.78
N VAL A 118 2.75 4.05 1.64
CA VAL A 118 1.55 3.23 1.82
C VAL A 118 0.44 4.05 2.48
N ARG A 119 -0.76 4.09 1.90
CA ARG A 119 -1.90 4.82 2.45
C ARG A 119 -2.71 4.00 3.44
N ALA A 120 -3.48 4.68 4.30
CA ALA A 120 -4.32 4.03 5.31
C ALA A 120 -5.31 3.00 4.73
N CYS A 121 -5.93 3.31 3.58
CA CYS A 121 -6.88 2.42 2.92
C CYS A 121 -6.19 1.18 2.32
N GLU A 122 -4.92 1.31 1.94
CA GLU A 122 -4.11 0.20 1.44
C GLU A 122 -3.66 -0.72 2.59
N LEU A 123 -3.33 -0.16 3.76
CA LEU A 123 -3.09 -0.94 4.98
C LEU A 123 -4.33 -1.75 5.39
N ALA A 124 -5.52 -1.13 5.29
CA ALA A 124 -6.78 -1.83 5.53
C ALA A 124 -7.00 -2.97 4.53
N ALA A 125 -6.61 -2.78 3.26
CA ALA A 125 -6.69 -3.83 2.25
C ALA A 125 -5.68 -4.96 2.51
N MET A 126 -4.46 -4.65 2.93
CA MET A 126 -3.47 -5.65 3.38
C MET A 126 -4.04 -6.49 4.53
N LYS A 127 -4.70 -5.87 5.51
CA LYS A 127 -5.33 -6.60 6.62
C LYS A 127 -6.43 -7.57 6.16
N ILE A 128 -7.15 -7.24 5.10
CA ILE A 128 -8.13 -8.17 4.51
C ILE A 128 -7.42 -9.37 3.86
N GLN A 129 -6.28 -9.14 3.20
CA GLN A 129 -5.45 -10.20 2.63
C GLN A 129 -4.84 -11.06 3.75
N ASP A 130 -4.31 -10.46 4.82
CA ASP A 130 -3.80 -11.14 6.01
C ASP A 130 -4.86 -12.11 6.58
N ARG A 131 -6.12 -11.67 6.69
CA ARG A 131 -7.22 -12.52 7.16
C ARG A 131 -7.43 -13.77 6.29
N VAL A 132 -7.31 -13.63 4.97
CA VAL A 132 -7.55 -14.73 4.03
C VAL A 132 -6.36 -15.70 4.02
N PHE A 133 -5.13 -15.17 4.02
CA PHE A 133 -3.91 -15.94 3.78
C PHE A 133 -3.19 -16.39 5.04
N LEU A 134 -3.44 -15.77 6.20
CA LEU A 134 -2.71 -16.04 7.44
C LEU A 134 -3.62 -16.51 8.58
N GLU A 135 -4.85 -16.00 8.67
CA GLU A 135 -5.77 -16.28 9.78
C GLU A 135 -6.74 -17.45 9.51
N GLY A 136 -6.68 -18.05 8.32
CA GLY A 136 -7.51 -19.19 7.93
C GLY A 136 -7.05 -20.53 8.52
N ALA A 137 -7.72 -21.62 8.10
CA ALA A 137 -7.31 -22.98 8.48
C ALA A 137 -5.95 -23.39 7.87
N TYR A 138 -5.54 -22.70 6.81
CA TYR A 138 -4.28 -22.91 6.12
C TYR A 138 -3.59 -21.56 5.91
N VAL A 139 -2.28 -21.55 6.04
CA VAL A 139 -1.44 -20.38 5.82
C VAL A 139 -0.81 -20.47 4.43
N ASP A 140 -0.94 -19.40 3.65
CA ASP A 140 -0.15 -19.25 2.42
C ASP A 140 1.27 -18.84 2.78
N THR A 141 2.20 -19.81 2.73
CA THR A 141 3.59 -19.60 3.14
C THR A 141 4.35 -18.61 2.26
N GLY A 142 3.93 -18.41 1.00
CA GLY A 142 4.53 -17.43 0.10
C GLY A 142 4.13 -16.01 0.50
N TYR A 143 2.82 -15.80 0.70
CA TYR A 143 2.29 -14.55 1.21
C TYR A 143 2.87 -14.20 2.58
N GLN A 144 2.87 -15.14 3.52
CA GLN A 144 3.41 -14.96 4.88
C GLN A 144 4.85 -14.44 4.83
N ARG A 145 5.71 -15.12 4.07
CA ARG A 145 7.12 -14.75 3.93
C ARG A 145 7.30 -13.34 3.38
N ARG A 146 6.54 -12.95 2.35
CA ARG A 146 6.58 -11.58 1.80
C ARG A 146 6.05 -10.55 2.79
N ARG A 147 4.99 -10.88 3.53
CA ARG A 147 4.39 -10.02 4.54
C ARG A 147 5.35 -9.77 5.70
N GLU A 148 6.00 -10.81 6.23
CA GLU A 148 6.99 -10.72 7.31
C GLU A 148 8.26 -9.99 6.86
N GLY A 149 8.71 -10.24 5.63
CA GLY A 149 9.85 -9.58 5.00
C GLY A 149 9.61 -8.12 4.61
N SER A 150 8.36 -7.65 4.61
CA SER A 150 8.04 -6.26 4.25
C SER A 150 8.30 -5.29 5.40
N PHE A 151 8.91 -4.15 5.07
CA PHE A 151 9.03 -2.97 5.93
C PHE A 151 8.09 -1.89 5.40
N ILE A 152 7.18 -1.38 6.22
CA ILE A 152 6.09 -0.49 5.78
C ILE A 152 6.30 0.91 6.34
N ILE A 153 6.52 1.86 5.44
CA ILE A 153 6.51 3.30 5.69
C ILE A 153 5.21 3.87 5.12
N ALA A 154 4.26 4.08 6.02
CA ALA A 154 2.98 4.64 5.68
C ALA A 154 3.05 6.17 5.58
N VAL A 155 2.19 6.76 4.74
CA VAL A 155 2.08 8.22 4.61
C VAL A 155 0.62 8.63 4.69
N ASN A 156 0.29 9.47 5.67
CA ASN A 156 -1.06 10.01 5.85
C ASN A 156 -1.46 10.86 4.65
N CYS A 157 -2.71 10.74 4.20
CA CYS A 157 -3.20 11.53 3.06
C CYS A 157 -3.32 13.01 3.44
N SER A 158 -2.86 13.90 2.55
CA SER A 158 -3.05 15.36 2.62
C SER A 158 -4.16 15.87 1.69
N VAL A 159 -4.59 15.02 0.75
CA VAL A 159 -5.56 15.30 -0.30
C VAL A 159 -6.49 14.11 -0.48
N ALA A 160 -7.73 14.38 -0.90
CA ALA A 160 -8.72 13.35 -1.25
C ALA A 160 -9.32 13.63 -2.63
N SER A 161 -9.60 12.56 -3.38
CA SER A 161 -10.31 12.65 -4.66
C SER A 161 -11.83 12.47 -4.46
N PRO A 162 -12.66 12.83 -5.46
CA PRO A 162 -14.10 12.55 -5.43
C PRO A 162 -14.44 11.05 -5.31
N ASN A 163 -13.48 10.16 -5.60
CA ASN A 163 -13.65 8.72 -5.49
C ASN A 163 -13.33 8.16 -4.09
N CYS A 164 -12.73 8.96 -3.20
CA CYS A 164 -12.41 8.53 -1.84
C CYS A 164 -13.67 8.35 -0.99
N PHE A 165 -13.72 7.27 -0.19
CA PHE A 165 -14.78 6.99 0.79
C PHE A 165 -14.20 6.33 2.05
N CYS A 166 -12.91 6.55 2.32
CA CYS A 166 -12.17 5.88 3.40
C CYS A 166 -12.75 6.18 4.79
N THR A 167 -13.33 7.37 4.97
CA THR A 167 -14.01 7.81 6.21
C THR A 167 -15.23 6.95 6.52
N SER A 168 -16.04 6.59 5.52
CA SER A 168 -17.17 5.65 5.69
C SER A 168 -16.72 4.24 6.08
N MET A 169 -15.49 3.86 5.75
CA MET A 169 -14.95 2.52 6.00
C MET A 169 -13.99 2.47 7.20
N ASN A 170 -13.83 3.57 7.94
CA ASN A 170 -12.83 3.70 9.03
C ASN A 170 -11.42 3.26 8.60
N SER A 171 -11.01 3.68 7.40
CA SER A 171 -9.78 3.21 6.73
C SER A 171 -8.88 4.35 6.26
N GLY A 172 -8.98 5.52 6.90
CA GLY A 172 -8.21 6.71 6.56
C GLY A 172 -8.98 7.99 6.91
N PRO A 173 -8.39 9.17 6.64
CA PRO A 173 -7.15 9.40 5.89
C PRO A 173 -5.84 9.17 6.68
N ARG A 174 -5.92 9.06 8.01
CA ARG A 174 -4.78 8.77 8.88
C ARG A 174 -4.53 7.27 9.02
N CYS A 175 -3.26 6.87 8.94
CA CYS A 175 -2.78 5.53 9.21
C CYS A 175 -2.76 5.29 10.72
N THR A 176 -3.42 4.23 11.18
CA THR A 176 -3.53 3.94 12.63
C THR A 176 -2.85 2.64 13.04
N THR A 177 -2.69 1.66 12.15
CA THR A 177 -2.07 0.35 12.45
C THR A 177 -1.48 -0.27 11.18
N GLY A 178 -0.65 -1.31 11.32
CA GLY A 178 -0.19 -2.13 10.20
C GLY A 178 1.09 -1.64 9.51
N PHE A 179 1.82 -0.70 10.11
CA PHE A 179 3.04 -0.10 9.58
C PHE A 179 4.19 -0.15 10.60
N ASP A 180 5.44 -0.04 10.11
CA ASP A 180 6.64 0.11 10.94
C ASP A 180 6.85 1.59 11.32
N VAL A 181 6.67 2.49 10.35
CA VAL A 181 6.73 3.95 10.51
C VAL A 181 5.58 4.60 9.74
N ALA A 182 4.95 5.64 10.30
CA ALA A 182 4.03 6.52 9.59
C ALA A 182 4.59 7.94 9.53
N LEU A 183 4.45 8.57 8.37
CA LEU A 183 4.91 9.92 8.08
C LEU A 183 3.70 10.80 7.78
N THR A 184 3.72 12.04 8.27
CA THR A 184 2.79 13.09 7.88
C THR A 184 3.58 14.22 7.28
N GLU A 185 3.47 14.39 5.97
CA GLU A 185 4.19 15.43 5.25
C GLU A 185 3.60 16.80 5.56
N LEU A 186 4.44 17.66 6.13
CA LEU A 186 4.20 19.07 6.42
C LEU A 186 5.14 19.92 5.53
N ASP A 187 5.04 21.24 5.63
CA ASP A 187 5.77 22.14 4.72
C ASP A 187 7.31 22.09 4.89
N ASP A 188 7.80 21.79 6.09
CA ASP A 188 9.22 21.81 6.45
C ASP A 188 9.81 20.42 6.75
N GLY A 189 9.02 19.34 6.64
CA GLY A 189 9.44 17.98 6.96
C GLY A 189 8.28 17.05 7.22
N MET A 190 8.52 16.01 8.01
CA MET A 190 7.55 14.95 8.25
C MET A 190 7.42 14.68 9.75
N LEU A 191 6.19 14.72 10.26
CA LEU A 191 5.90 14.19 11.59
C LEU A 191 5.98 12.66 11.54
N VAL A 192 6.69 12.07 12.49
CA VAL A 192 7.01 10.63 12.53
C VAL A 192 6.27 9.95 13.67
N GLU A 193 5.58 8.85 13.35
CA GLU A 193 5.04 7.89 14.32
C GLU A 193 5.70 6.52 14.08
N VAL A 194 6.40 5.99 15.09
CA VAL A 194 7.07 4.68 15.01
C VAL A 194 6.24 3.62 15.73
N ARG A 195 6.08 2.44 15.12
CA ARG A 195 5.24 1.35 15.67
C ARG A 195 5.84 -0.04 15.69
N SER A 196 7.05 -0.22 15.16
CA SER A 196 7.77 -1.48 15.30
C SER A 196 9.19 -1.26 15.80
N SER A 197 9.81 -2.32 16.34
CA SER A 197 11.22 -2.31 16.71
C SER A 197 12.12 -2.02 15.51
N ARG A 198 11.83 -2.65 14.36
CA ARG A 198 12.55 -2.37 13.10
C ARG A 198 12.43 -0.91 12.70
N GLY A 199 11.24 -0.33 12.85
CA GLY A 199 11.00 1.09 12.61
C GLY A 199 11.84 1.97 13.54
N GLN A 200 11.90 1.62 14.82
CA GLN A 200 12.73 2.31 15.81
C GLN A 200 14.21 2.27 15.42
N ASP A 201 14.74 1.09 15.08
CA ASP A 201 16.14 0.89 14.69
C ASP A 201 16.53 1.73 13.45
N VAL A 202 15.62 1.82 12.46
CA VAL A 202 15.83 2.67 11.27
C VAL A 202 15.80 4.15 11.65
N MET A 203 14.81 4.57 12.43
CA MET A 203 14.62 5.98 12.80
C MET A 203 15.74 6.51 13.72
N GLU A 204 16.33 5.67 14.56
CA GLU A 204 17.47 6.03 15.43
C GLU A 204 18.77 6.32 14.65
N SER A 205 18.88 5.84 13.41
CA SER A 205 20.03 6.13 12.54
C SER A 205 19.98 7.51 11.86
N LEU A 206 18.85 8.23 12.00
CA LEU A 206 18.59 9.50 11.33
C LEU A 206 18.74 10.70 12.28
N SER A 207 19.00 11.88 11.73
CA SER A 207 19.08 13.11 12.53
C SER A 207 17.68 13.69 12.77
N LEU A 208 16.91 13.02 13.62
CA LEU A 208 15.55 13.45 13.98
C LEU A 208 15.54 14.62 14.96
N GLN A 209 14.51 15.44 14.86
CA GLN A 209 14.22 16.53 15.77
C GLN A 209 13.03 16.17 16.67
N VAL A 210 12.90 16.86 17.80
CA VAL A 210 11.67 16.79 18.60
C VAL A 210 10.60 17.61 17.88
N ALA A 211 9.46 16.99 17.59
CA ALA A 211 8.35 17.68 16.95
C ALA A 211 7.80 18.78 17.87
N THR A 212 7.55 19.95 17.29
CA THR A 212 6.99 21.09 18.00
C THR A 212 5.47 20.97 18.15
N THR A 213 4.88 21.71 19.08
CA THR A 213 3.41 21.84 19.17
C THR A 213 2.80 22.34 17.86
N GLN A 214 3.51 23.20 17.12
CA GLN A 214 3.06 23.68 15.82
C GLN A 214 2.99 22.53 14.80
N HIS A 215 3.98 21.64 14.75
CA HIS A 215 3.95 20.46 13.88
C HIS A 215 2.77 19.54 14.19
N LEU A 216 2.48 19.33 15.48
CA LEU A 216 1.33 18.53 15.91
C LEU A 216 0.00 19.16 15.48
N ASN A 217 -0.17 20.47 15.70
CA ASN A 217 -1.37 21.19 15.30
C ASN A 217 -1.55 21.19 13.77
N SER A 218 -0.47 21.42 13.02
CA SER A 218 -0.51 21.37 11.55
C SER A 218 -0.87 19.99 11.00
N ALA A 219 -0.41 18.91 11.66
CA ALA A 219 -0.81 17.55 11.30
C ALA A 219 -2.32 17.32 11.55
N GLU A 220 -2.84 17.74 12.71
CA GLU A 220 -4.27 17.61 13.02
C GLU A 220 -5.15 18.45 12.07
N ASP A 221 -4.73 19.67 11.74
CA ASP A 221 -5.41 20.50 10.74
C ASP A 221 -5.41 19.84 9.35
N LEU A 222 -4.30 19.20 8.96
CA LEU A 222 -4.18 18.47 7.70
C LEU A 222 -5.14 17.28 7.67
N TYR A 223 -5.25 16.50 8.75
CA TYR A 223 -6.21 15.39 8.83
C TYR A 223 -7.64 15.88 8.71
N ALA A 224 -8.02 16.88 9.52
CA ALA A 224 -9.38 17.45 9.51
C ALA A 224 -9.72 18.09 8.16
N ASN A 225 -8.75 18.70 7.47
CA ASN A 225 -8.94 19.22 6.12
C ASN A 225 -9.14 18.09 5.09
N THR A 226 -8.33 17.05 5.16
CA THR A 226 -8.44 15.90 4.25
C THR A 226 -9.75 15.16 4.42
N GLU A 227 -10.22 14.98 5.66
CA GLU A 227 -11.54 14.39 5.96
C GLU A 227 -12.67 15.22 5.36
N ARG A 228 -12.60 16.56 5.43
CA ARG A 228 -13.60 17.46 4.82
C ARG A 228 -13.62 17.43 3.29
N GLN A 229 -12.51 17.07 2.64
CA GLN A 229 -12.46 16.90 1.18
C GLN A 229 -13.18 15.62 0.71
N VAL A 230 -13.34 14.62 1.58
CA VAL A 230 -14.04 13.37 1.24
C VAL A 230 -15.54 13.64 1.13
N SER A 231 -16.01 13.80 -0.11
CA SER A 231 -17.41 14.12 -0.41
C SER A 231 -18.32 12.90 -0.58
N LYS A 232 -17.75 11.73 -0.86
CA LYS A 232 -18.51 10.49 -1.08
C LYS A 232 -18.69 9.75 0.24
N HIS A 233 -19.94 9.55 0.61
CA HIS A 233 -20.32 8.81 1.81
C HIS A 233 -21.09 7.53 1.45
N LEU A 234 -20.69 6.42 2.06
CA LEU A 234 -21.37 5.14 1.97
C LEU A 234 -22.01 4.82 3.31
N ASN A 235 -23.28 4.39 3.29
CA ASN A 235 -23.90 3.82 4.47
C ASN A 235 -23.44 2.37 4.64
N THR A 236 -22.67 2.11 5.69
CA THR A 236 -22.14 0.79 6.03
C THR A 236 -22.97 0.04 7.08
N ASP A 237 -24.09 0.61 7.53
CA ASP A 237 -24.97 0.01 8.53
C ASP A 237 -25.52 -1.32 7.99
N ASP A 238 -25.26 -2.38 8.76
CA ASP A 238 -25.67 -3.75 8.47
C ASP A 238 -25.31 -4.24 7.05
N LEU A 239 -24.26 -3.64 6.45
CA LEU A 239 -23.94 -3.82 5.03
C LEU A 239 -23.77 -5.30 4.66
N ARG A 240 -23.12 -6.09 5.52
CA ARG A 240 -22.93 -7.53 5.32
C ARG A 240 -24.27 -8.25 5.15
N ASN A 241 -25.20 -8.10 6.08
CA ASN A 241 -26.46 -8.84 6.04
C ASN A 241 -27.34 -8.37 4.89
N ARG A 242 -27.32 -7.06 4.59
CA ARG A 242 -28.01 -6.51 3.43
C ARG A 242 -27.49 -7.10 2.12
N LEU A 243 -26.17 -7.23 1.95
CA LEU A 243 -25.57 -7.88 0.77
C LEU A 243 -25.93 -9.37 0.71
N MET A 244 -25.79 -10.09 1.83
CA MET A 244 -26.07 -11.54 1.89
C MET A 244 -27.55 -11.89 1.69
N SER A 245 -28.47 -10.99 2.01
CA SER A 245 -29.91 -11.19 1.80
C SER A 245 -30.37 -10.87 0.36
N ASN A 246 -29.51 -10.27 -0.46
CA ASN A 246 -29.84 -9.78 -1.81
C ASN A 246 -28.89 -10.35 -2.87
N LEU A 247 -28.45 -11.60 -2.71
CA LEU A 247 -27.52 -12.25 -3.65
C LEU A 247 -28.11 -12.43 -5.07
N ASN A 248 -29.44 -12.50 -5.18
CA ASN A 248 -30.15 -12.67 -6.45
C ASN A 248 -30.82 -11.37 -6.94
N ASP A 249 -30.41 -10.20 -6.44
CA ASP A 249 -30.92 -8.91 -6.92
C ASP A 249 -30.46 -8.68 -8.37
N GLY A 250 -31.40 -8.31 -9.26
CA GLY A 250 -31.11 -8.09 -10.68
C GLY A 250 -30.09 -6.98 -10.96
N LYS A 251 -29.74 -6.14 -9.97
CA LYS A 251 -28.62 -5.20 -10.09
C LYS A 251 -27.28 -5.89 -10.34
N TRP A 252 -27.10 -7.12 -9.86
CA TRP A 252 -25.90 -7.90 -10.15
C TRP A 252 -25.76 -8.20 -11.64
N ASP A 253 -26.87 -8.45 -12.34
CA ASP A 253 -26.88 -8.65 -13.80
C ASP A 253 -26.41 -7.39 -14.53
N SER A 254 -26.87 -6.21 -14.12
CA SER A 254 -26.42 -4.93 -14.70
C SER A 254 -24.91 -4.66 -14.52
N VAL A 255 -24.31 -5.16 -13.43
CA VAL A 255 -22.86 -5.10 -13.23
C VAL A 255 -22.15 -6.13 -14.11
N ALA A 256 -22.69 -7.35 -14.20
CA ALA A 256 -22.13 -8.45 -14.99
C ALA A 256 -22.16 -8.15 -16.50
N GLU A 257 -23.20 -7.52 -17.02
CA GLU A 257 -23.34 -7.12 -18.44
C GLU A 257 -22.21 -6.21 -18.94
N ARG A 258 -21.58 -5.45 -18.02
CA ARG A 258 -20.44 -4.55 -18.34
C ARG A 258 -19.10 -5.28 -18.29
N CYS A 259 -19.06 -6.52 -17.83
CA CYS A 259 -17.83 -7.28 -17.64
C CYS A 259 -17.30 -7.81 -18.97
N LEU A 260 -16.04 -7.49 -19.27
CA LEU A 260 -15.34 -8.00 -20.46
C LEU A 260 -14.60 -9.33 -20.19
N SER A 261 -14.74 -9.91 -18.99
CA SER A 261 -14.01 -11.11 -18.55
C SER A 261 -12.48 -11.01 -18.71
N CYS A 262 -11.94 -9.79 -18.66
CA CYS A 262 -10.51 -9.51 -18.90
C CYS A 262 -9.63 -9.57 -17.65
N THR A 263 -10.20 -9.93 -16.48
CA THR A 263 -9.52 -10.04 -15.16
C THR A 263 -8.79 -8.78 -14.66
N ASN A 264 -8.93 -7.64 -15.32
CA ASN A 264 -8.26 -6.40 -14.88
C ASN A 264 -8.67 -5.96 -13.46
N CYS A 265 -9.95 -6.12 -13.10
CA CYS A 265 -10.44 -5.78 -11.77
C CYS A 265 -9.78 -6.63 -10.67
N THR A 266 -9.50 -7.91 -10.93
CA THR A 266 -8.85 -8.79 -9.95
C THR A 266 -7.36 -8.47 -9.83
N MET A 267 -6.74 -7.87 -10.85
CA MET A 267 -5.36 -7.41 -10.78
C MET A 267 -5.21 -6.15 -9.91
N VAL A 268 -6.06 -5.14 -10.13
CA VAL A 268 -5.96 -3.85 -9.41
C VAL A 268 -6.64 -3.84 -8.05
N CYS A 269 -7.65 -4.67 -7.82
CA CYS A 269 -8.37 -4.70 -6.55
C CYS A 269 -7.44 -5.17 -5.41
N PRO A 270 -7.20 -4.34 -4.38
CA PRO A 270 -6.22 -4.64 -3.34
C PRO A 270 -6.69 -5.71 -2.35
N THR A 271 -7.99 -6.07 -2.38
CA THR A 271 -8.61 -7.06 -1.49
C THR A 271 -8.97 -8.35 -2.20
N CYS A 272 -8.79 -8.45 -3.52
CA CYS A 272 -9.07 -9.68 -4.27
C CYS A 272 -8.00 -10.74 -3.97
N PHE A 273 -8.43 -11.96 -3.67
CA PHE A 273 -7.58 -13.10 -3.26
C PHE A 273 -7.79 -14.35 -4.13
N CYS A 274 -8.62 -14.26 -5.18
CA CYS A 274 -8.89 -15.39 -6.05
C CYS A 274 -7.61 -15.81 -6.80
N SER A 275 -7.33 -17.11 -6.82
CA SER A 275 -6.21 -17.70 -7.56
C SER A 275 -6.56 -19.10 -8.09
N HIS A 276 -5.75 -19.58 -9.02
CA HIS A 276 -5.85 -20.91 -9.59
C HIS A 276 -4.45 -21.53 -9.67
N VAL A 277 -4.36 -22.84 -9.50
CA VAL A 277 -3.12 -23.61 -9.61
C VAL A 277 -3.18 -24.46 -10.87
N SER A 278 -2.18 -24.31 -11.74
CA SER A 278 -2.00 -25.13 -12.92
C SER A 278 -0.62 -25.78 -12.92
N GLU A 279 -0.55 -26.98 -13.49
CA GLU A 279 0.70 -27.71 -13.71
C GLU A 279 1.11 -27.55 -15.17
N VAL A 280 2.36 -27.14 -15.40
CA VAL A 280 2.90 -26.90 -16.76
C VAL A 280 4.19 -27.70 -16.92
N PRO A 281 4.28 -28.64 -17.89
CA PRO A 281 5.53 -29.33 -18.20
C PRO A 281 6.54 -28.35 -18.81
N SER A 282 7.80 -28.40 -18.37
CA SER A 282 8.90 -27.79 -19.12
C SER A 282 9.25 -28.69 -20.30
N LEU A 283 8.72 -28.37 -21.49
CA LEU A 283 9.14 -28.99 -22.75
C LEU A 283 10.48 -28.41 -23.22
#